data_AF-A0A1F8NZ23-F1
#
_entry.id   AF-A0A1F8NZ23-F1
#
_cell.length_a   1.000
_cell.length_b   1.000
_cell.length_c   1.000
_cell.angle_alpha   90.00
_cell.angle_beta   90.00
_cell.angle_gamma   90.00
#
_symmetry.space_group_name_H-M   'P 1'
#
loop_
_entity.id
_entity.type
_entity.pdbx_description
1 polymer ?
#
loop_
_entity_poly.entity_id
_entity_poly.type
_entity_poly.pdbx_seq_one_letter_code
_entity_poly.pdbx_strand_id
1 'polypeptide(L)'
;MLKYEMGEFMEHSMSPSTASAIAVIAGRPNLPTAIAASIVTFGGVHGPGAAHGYMMNKYIERAHKEGKTPEEMGKILVDEYVGTGEPVMGMGQPQHRDGDPRAEPTHLKQEELKIDGVYLKLQTSIEKHFHARREREGRSYVGVNVGGVMKRFGEIHFYPEIIPECTAAATCSNINS
;
A
#
# COMPACT_ATOMS: atom_id res chain seq x y z
N MET A 1 14.81 6.56 3.78
CA MET A 1 13.57 5.79 3.56
C MET A 1 13.36 5.34 2.13
N LEU A 2 13.46 6.20 1.12
CA LEU A 2 13.28 5.80 -0.29
C LEU A 2 14.08 4.54 -0.69
N LYS A 3 15.37 4.43 -0.32
CA LYS A 3 16.18 3.22 -0.61
C LYS A 3 15.65 1.94 0.04
N TYR A 4 15.09 2.05 1.25
CA TYR A 4 14.53 0.91 1.99
C TYR A 4 13.26 0.42 1.29
N GLU A 5 12.39 1.35 0.94
CA GLU A 5 11.15 1.12 0.19
C GLU A 5 11.42 0.55 -1.21
N MET A 6 12.38 1.10 -1.96
CA MET A 6 12.79 0.51 -3.24
C MET A 6 13.23 -0.95 -3.07
N GLY A 7 13.90 -1.29 -1.97
CA GLY A 7 14.24 -2.68 -1.63
C GLY A 7 13.03 -3.57 -1.36
N GLU A 8 11.99 -3.06 -0.67
CA GLU A 8 10.77 -3.80 -0.36
C GLU A 8 9.89 -4.12 -1.59
N PHE A 9 10.07 -3.37 -2.68
CA PHE A 9 9.33 -3.53 -3.94
C PHE A 9 10.16 -4.12 -5.09
N MET A 10 11.42 -4.49 -4.83
CA MET A 10 12.31 -5.07 -5.84
C MET A 10 11.73 -6.36 -6.43
N GLU A 11 11.18 -7.24 -5.61
CA GLU A 11 10.63 -8.52 -6.06
C GLU A 11 9.43 -8.95 -5.22
N HIS A 12 8.42 -9.52 -5.88
CA HIS A 12 7.21 -10.03 -5.23
C HIS A 12 6.66 -11.28 -5.95
N SER A 13 7.56 -12.20 -6.29
CA SER A 13 7.27 -13.47 -6.97
C SER A 13 6.42 -13.26 -8.25
N MET A 14 5.40 -14.10 -8.48
CA MET A 14 4.53 -14.03 -9.67
C MET A 14 3.46 -12.93 -9.56
N SER A 15 3.91 -11.69 -9.36
CA SER A 15 3.04 -10.51 -9.52
C SER A 15 2.59 -10.36 -10.99
N PRO A 16 1.47 -9.68 -11.29
CA PRO A 16 1.07 -9.39 -12.67
C PRO A 16 2.19 -8.73 -13.50
N SER A 17 2.94 -7.80 -12.90
CA SER A 17 4.11 -7.16 -13.53
C SER A 17 5.21 -8.17 -13.87
N THR A 18 5.58 -9.05 -12.94
CA THR A 18 6.59 -10.09 -13.14
C THR A 18 6.15 -11.09 -14.20
N ALA A 19 4.91 -11.58 -14.11
CA ALA A 19 4.34 -12.55 -15.04
C ALA A 19 4.27 -11.98 -16.48
N SER A 20 3.87 -10.73 -16.63
CA SER A 20 3.83 -10.04 -17.93
C SER A 20 5.23 -9.87 -18.54
N ALA A 21 6.22 -9.45 -17.74
CA ALA A 21 7.61 -9.34 -18.17
C ALA A 21 8.17 -10.69 -18.67
N ILE A 22 7.97 -11.76 -17.89
CA ILE A 22 8.42 -13.12 -18.23
C ILE A 22 7.75 -13.61 -19.52
N ALA A 23 6.44 -13.42 -19.67
CA ALA A 23 5.72 -13.85 -20.86
C ALA A 23 6.21 -13.14 -22.13
N VAL A 24 6.43 -11.82 -22.05
CA VAL A 24 6.88 -11.02 -23.20
C VAL A 24 8.34 -11.29 -23.55
N ILE A 25 9.24 -11.41 -22.56
CA ILE A 25 10.67 -11.64 -22.83
C ILE A 25 10.92 -13.03 -23.46
N ALA A 26 10.05 -14.01 -23.22
CA ALA A 26 10.12 -15.32 -23.87
C ALA A 26 10.03 -15.25 -25.41
N GLY A 27 9.40 -14.20 -25.95
CA GLY A 27 9.37 -13.91 -27.39
C GLY A 27 10.67 -13.29 -27.93
N ARG A 28 11.69 -13.09 -27.09
CA ARG A 28 12.97 -12.42 -27.38
C ARG A 28 12.87 -11.00 -27.98
N PRO A 29 11.95 -10.12 -27.52
CA PRO A 29 12.00 -8.71 -27.91
C PRO A 29 13.17 -8.00 -27.21
N ASN A 30 13.43 -6.74 -27.57
CA ASN A 30 14.34 -5.90 -26.79
C ASN A 30 13.80 -5.69 -25.37
N LEU A 31 14.70 -5.62 -24.38
CA LEU A 31 14.40 -5.49 -22.96
C LEU A 31 13.35 -4.41 -22.61
N PRO A 32 13.37 -3.20 -23.22
CA PRO A 32 12.36 -2.17 -22.92
C PRO A 32 10.92 -2.61 -23.22
N THR A 33 10.73 -3.58 -24.13
CA THR A 33 9.40 -4.13 -24.46
C THR A 33 8.82 -4.93 -23.30
N ALA A 34 9.65 -5.77 -22.66
CA ALA A 34 9.22 -6.54 -21.48
C ALA A 34 9.00 -5.63 -20.27
N ILE A 35 9.81 -4.58 -20.11
CA ILE A 35 9.62 -3.54 -19.10
C ILE A 35 8.29 -2.80 -19.33
N ALA A 36 8.00 -2.38 -20.56
CA ALA A 36 6.73 -1.72 -20.88
C ALA A 36 5.54 -2.64 -20.56
N ALA A 37 5.63 -3.92 -20.93
CA ALA A 37 4.61 -4.91 -20.62
C ALA A 37 4.38 -5.12 -19.11
N SER A 38 5.44 -5.01 -18.29
CA SER A 38 5.35 -5.01 -16.83
C SER A 38 4.60 -3.77 -16.31
N ILE A 39 4.99 -2.57 -16.78
CA ILE A 39 4.45 -1.29 -16.31
C ILE A 39 2.95 -1.16 -16.61
N VAL A 40 2.48 -1.59 -17.78
CA VAL A 40 1.05 -1.48 -18.15
C VAL A 40 0.12 -2.36 -17.31
N THR A 41 0.65 -3.25 -16.47
CA THR A 41 -0.17 -4.03 -15.52
C THR A 41 -0.56 -3.24 -14.27
N PHE A 42 0.12 -2.14 -13.96
CA PHE A 42 -0.19 -1.29 -12.81
C PHE A 42 -1.50 -0.51 -13.06
N GLY A 43 -2.38 -0.49 -12.06
CA GLY A 43 -3.71 0.11 -12.17
C GLY A 43 -4.55 -0.03 -10.90
N GLY A 44 -5.87 -0.16 -11.07
CA GLY A 44 -6.82 -0.09 -9.94
C GLY A 44 -6.67 -1.19 -8.89
N VAL A 45 -6.09 -2.35 -9.23
CA VAL A 45 -5.92 -3.50 -8.32
C VAL A 45 -4.45 -3.87 -8.11
N HIS A 46 -3.64 -3.81 -9.16
CA HIS A 46 -2.20 -4.08 -9.08
C HIS A 46 -1.42 -2.77 -8.92
N GLY A 47 -0.72 -2.61 -7.80
CA GLY A 47 -0.08 -1.36 -7.39
C GLY A 47 -1.02 -0.18 -7.09
N PRO A 48 -2.10 -0.34 -6.30
CA PRO A 48 -3.07 0.71 -6.04
C PRO A 48 -2.59 1.74 -4.99
N GLY A 49 -1.27 1.91 -4.82
CA GLY A 49 -0.68 2.77 -3.79
C GLY A 49 -1.14 4.23 -3.87
N ALA A 50 -1.41 4.73 -5.08
CA ALA A 50 -2.01 6.05 -5.29
C ALA A 50 -3.44 6.12 -4.72
N ALA A 51 -4.27 5.10 -4.96
CA ALA A 51 -5.65 5.06 -4.49
C ALA A 51 -5.75 5.02 -2.95
N HIS A 52 -4.86 4.28 -2.28
CA HIS A 52 -4.74 4.33 -0.82
C HIS A 52 -4.34 5.73 -0.34
N GLY A 53 -3.41 6.39 -1.04
CA GLY A 53 -3.06 7.79 -0.78
C GLY A 53 -4.22 8.76 -0.90
N TYR A 54 -4.99 8.66 -1.97
CA TYR A 54 -6.17 9.51 -2.19
C TYR A 54 -7.22 9.28 -1.10
N MET A 55 -7.43 8.03 -0.68
CA MET A 55 -8.29 7.71 0.47
C MET A 55 -7.78 8.42 1.72
N MET A 56 -6.50 8.28 2.08
CA MET A 56 -5.96 8.93 3.28
C MET A 56 -6.10 10.45 3.22
N ASN A 57 -5.76 11.08 2.09
CA ASN A 57 -5.88 12.53 1.91
C ASN A 57 -7.31 13.02 2.12
N LYS A 58 -8.30 12.33 1.53
CA LYS A 58 -9.73 12.65 1.68
C LYS A 58 -10.15 12.71 3.15
N TYR A 59 -9.73 11.73 3.94
CA TYR A 59 -10.13 11.64 5.34
C TYR A 59 -9.31 12.56 6.25
N ILE A 60 -8.03 12.80 5.95
CA ILE A 60 -7.21 13.80 6.66
C ILE A 60 -7.81 15.20 6.43
N GLU A 61 -8.13 15.57 5.19
CA GLU A 61 -8.74 16.86 4.88
C GLU A 61 -10.11 17.02 5.58
N ARG A 62 -10.92 15.96 5.59
CA ARG A 62 -12.20 15.95 6.32
C ARG A 62 -11.99 16.11 7.82
N ALA A 63 -10.96 15.48 8.39
CA ALA A 63 -10.65 15.58 9.82
C ALA A 63 -10.31 17.02 10.21
N HIS A 64 -9.53 17.71 9.37
CA HIS A 64 -9.26 19.14 9.55
C HIS A 64 -10.52 20.00 9.50
N LYS A 65 -11.42 19.76 8.55
CA LYS A 65 -12.68 20.53 8.40
C LYS A 65 -13.66 20.29 9.55
N GLU A 66 -13.74 19.06 10.04
CA GLU A 66 -14.67 18.65 11.09
C GLU A 66 -14.09 18.78 12.51
N GLY A 67 -12.82 19.18 12.65
CA GLY A 67 -12.13 19.28 13.94
C GLY A 67 -11.93 17.93 14.64
N LYS A 68 -11.84 16.84 13.87
CA LYS A 68 -11.69 15.47 14.38
C LYS A 68 -10.23 15.05 14.43
N THR A 69 -9.92 14.18 15.38
CA THR A 69 -8.62 13.54 15.49
C THR A 69 -8.45 12.45 14.42
N PRO A 70 -7.21 12.06 14.07
CA PRO A 70 -6.95 10.90 13.21
C PRO A 70 -7.57 9.60 13.75
N GLU A 71 -7.67 9.48 15.08
CA GLU A 71 -8.30 8.33 15.73
C GLU A 71 -9.80 8.25 15.44
N GLU A 72 -10.53 9.35 15.65
CA GLU A 72 -11.97 9.40 15.34
C GLU A 72 -12.23 9.19 13.85
N MET A 73 -11.36 9.73 13.00
CA MET A 73 -11.52 9.62 11.56
C MET A 73 -11.21 8.23 11.03
N GLY A 74 -10.24 7.50 11.63
CA GLY A 74 -9.98 6.11 11.29
C GLY A 74 -11.18 5.21 11.55
N LYS A 75 -11.89 5.43 12.67
CA LYS A 75 -13.16 4.73 12.95
C LYS A 75 -14.22 5.03 11.89
N ILE A 76 -14.42 6.31 11.54
CA ILE A 76 -15.42 6.73 10.54
C ILE A 76 -15.12 6.08 9.19
N LEU A 77 -13.86 6.10 8.76
CA LEU A 77 -13.42 5.48 7.51
C LEU A 77 -13.75 4.00 7.48
N VAL A 78 -13.37 3.25 8.52
CA VAL A 78 -13.67 1.82 8.61
C VAL A 78 -15.17 1.58 8.59
N ASP A 79 -15.95 2.37 9.32
CA ASP A 79 -17.40 2.21 9.37
C ASP A 79 -18.08 2.48 8.02
N GLU A 80 -17.60 3.48 7.26
CA GLU A 80 -18.10 3.81 5.92
C GLU A 80 -17.77 2.70 4.92
N TYR A 81 -16.50 2.30 4.79
CA TYR A 81 -16.08 1.28 3.83
C TYR A 81 -16.66 -0.11 4.15
N VAL A 82 -16.57 -0.55 5.40
CA VAL A 82 -17.12 -1.85 5.79
C VAL A 82 -18.66 -1.83 5.71
N GLY A 83 -19.29 -0.69 6.00
CA GLY A 83 -20.74 -0.51 5.91
C GLY A 83 -21.29 -0.57 4.48
N THR A 84 -20.52 -0.10 3.50
CA THR A 84 -20.89 -0.18 2.06
C THR A 84 -20.45 -1.50 1.42
N GLY A 85 -19.72 -2.36 2.14
CA GLY A 85 -19.15 -3.60 1.60
C GLY A 85 -17.91 -3.37 0.73
N GLU A 86 -17.37 -2.15 0.71
CA GLU A 86 -16.15 -1.81 -0.02
C GLU A 86 -14.90 -2.26 0.75
N PRO A 87 -13.84 -2.73 0.05
CA PRO A 87 -12.59 -3.09 0.69
C PRO A 87 -11.88 -1.86 1.24
N VAL A 88 -11.41 -1.94 2.50
CA VAL A 88 -10.58 -0.91 3.11
C VAL A 88 -9.18 -0.98 2.48
N MET A 89 -8.79 0.07 1.74
CA MET A 89 -7.48 0.12 1.11
C MET A 89 -6.36 0.06 2.16
N GLY A 90 -5.28 -0.65 1.85
CA GLY A 90 -4.17 -0.89 2.79
C GLY A 90 -4.35 -2.15 3.66
N MET A 91 -5.52 -2.80 3.63
CA MET A 91 -5.79 -4.05 4.34
C MET A 91 -5.89 -5.23 3.37
N GLY A 92 -5.22 -6.33 3.72
CA GLY A 92 -5.31 -7.61 3.03
C GLY A 92 -4.60 -7.69 1.69
N GLN A 93 -4.18 -8.91 1.37
CA GLN A 93 -3.42 -9.20 0.16
C GLN A 93 -3.70 -10.68 -0.24
N PRO A 94 -4.02 -10.99 -1.52
CA PRO A 94 -4.44 -12.34 -1.90
C PRO A 94 -3.39 -13.43 -1.69
N GLN A 95 -2.11 -13.11 -1.85
CA GLN A 95 -0.96 -14.02 -1.69
C GLN A 95 -0.51 -14.14 -0.22
N HIS A 96 -0.72 -13.10 0.60
CA HIS A 96 -0.31 -13.03 2.01
C HIS A 96 -1.53 -12.95 2.93
N ARG A 97 -2.23 -14.09 3.08
CA ARG A 97 -3.49 -14.17 3.84
C ARG A 97 -3.31 -13.87 5.33
N ASP A 98 -2.15 -14.21 5.88
CA ASP A 98 -1.83 -14.06 7.31
C ASP A 98 -1.16 -12.72 7.63
N GLY A 99 -0.87 -11.90 6.61
CA GLY A 99 -0.22 -10.59 6.73
C GLY A 99 1.00 -10.47 5.83
N ASP A 100 1.30 -9.25 5.38
CA ASP A 100 2.44 -8.99 4.50
C ASP A 100 3.76 -9.06 5.30
N PRO A 101 4.72 -9.91 4.91
CA PRO A 101 5.98 -10.06 5.64
C PRO A 101 6.84 -8.79 5.66
N ARG A 102 6.53 -7.81 4.80
CA ARG A 102 7.20 -6.50 4.80
C ARG A 102 6.61 -5.56 5.85
N ALA A 103 5.34 -5.73 6.20
CA ALA A 103 4.61 -4.77 7.02
C ALA A 103 5.27 -4.52 8.38
N GLU A 104 5.59 -5.57 9.14
CA GLU A 104 6.20 -5.43 10.47
C GLU A 104 7.62 -4.82 10.39
N PRO A 105 8.56 -5.29 9.54
CA PRO A 105 9.84 -4.63 9.35
C PRO A 105 9.73 -3.13 9.04
N THR A 106 8.80 -2.74 8.18
CA THR A 106 8.59 -1.32 7.86
C THR A 106 8.12 -0.53 9.09
N HIS A 107 7.25 -1.10 9.94
CA HIS A 107 6.81 -0.46 11.19
C HIS A 107 7.98 -0.24 12.15
N LEU A 108 8.79 -1.27 12.38
CA LEU A 108 9.98 -1.16 13.22
C LEU A 108 10.93 -0.09 12.69
N LYS A 109 11.07 0.01 11.37
CA LYS A 109 11.90 1.04 10.75
C LYS A 109 11.34 2.46 10.94
N GLN A 110 10.01 2.62 10.92
CA GLN A 110 9.36 3.90 11.19
C GLN A 110 9.54 4.33 12.64
N GLU A 111 9.46 3.39 13.59
CA GLU A 111 9.75 3.62 15.00
C GLU A 111 11.20 4.02 15.24
N GLU A 112 12.15 3.31 14.63
CA GLU A 112 13.59 3.62 14.70
C GLU A 112 13.86 5.06 14.23
N LEU A 113 13.15 5.50 13.18
CA LEU A 113 13.29 6.83 12.60
C LEU A 113 12.41 7.90 13.27
N LYS A 114 11.65 7.53 14.31
CA LYS A 114 10.76 8.42 15.07
C LYS A 114 9.79 9.20 14.18
N ILE A 115 9.25 8.54 13.17
CA ILE A 115 8.19 9.09 12.32
C ILE A 115 6.89 9.10 13.14
N ASP A 116 6.19 10.23 13.20
CA ASP A 116 5.04 10.42 14.10
C ASP A 116 3.87 11.21 13.51
N GLY A 117 3.81 11.41 12.19
CA GLY A 117 2.85 12.33 11.60
C GLY A 117 1.44 11.78 11.41
N VAL A 118 0.66 12.54 10.63
CA VAL A 118 -0.79 12.37 10.52
C VAL A 118 -1.19 11.10 9.75
N TYR A 119 -0.39 10.68 8.76
CA TYR A 119 -0.70 9.49 7.98
C TYR A 119 -0.50 8.25 8.82
N LEU A 120 0.59 8.23 9.60
CA LEU A 120 0.84 7.17 10.57
C LEU A 120 -0.27 7.04 11.60
N LYS A 121 -0.67 8.15 12.20
CA LYS A 121 -1.75 8.16 13.19
C LYS A 121 -3.07 7.66 12.59
N LEU A 122 -3.42 8.09 11.38
CA LEU A 122 -4.64 7.65 10.70
C LEU A 122 -4.58 6.15 10.35
N GLN A 123 -3.47 5.67 9.78
CA GLN A 123 -3.33 4.28 9.39
C GLN A 123 -3.39 3.33 10.59
N THR A 124 -2.70 3.66 11.69
CA THR A 124 -2.78 2.90 12.95
C THR A 124 -4.21 2.84 13.48
N SER A 125 -4.95 3.94 13.36
CA SER A 125 -6.36 3.99 13.76
C SER A 125 -7.24 3.10 12.89
N ILE A 126 -7.05 3.13 11.56
CA ILE A 126 -7.75 2.26 10.61
C ILE A 126 -7.53 0.79 10.98
N GLU A 127 -6.27 0.39 11.21
CA GLU A 127 -5.92 -0.98 11.59
C GLU A 127 -6.64 -1.41 12.87
N LYS A 128 -6.52 -0.62 13.93
CA LYS A 128 -7.19 -0.85 15.22
C LYS A 128 -8.69 -1.05 15.06
N HIS A 129 -9.36 -0.13 14.36
CA HIS A 129 -10.82 -0.18 14.21
C HIS A 129 -11.28 -1.29 13.25
N PHE A 130 -10.50 -1.59 12.22
CA PHE A 130 -10.78 -2.67 11.28
C PHE A 130 -10.70 -4.04 11.96
N HIS A 131 -9.67 -4.27 12.77
CA HIS A 131 -9.53 -5.51 13.54
C HIS A 131 -10.63 -5.65 14.59
N ALA A 132 -10.87 -4.60 15.39
CA ALA A 132 -11.92 -4.62 16.42
C ALA A 132 -13.33 -4.85 15.83
N ARG A 133 -13.61 -4.30 14.65
CA ARG A 133 -14.89 -4.52 13.97
C ARG A 133 -15.03 -5.97 13.48
N ARG A 134 -13.99 -6.53 12.88
CA ARG A 134 -14.04 -7.91 12.38
C ARG A 134 -14.08 -8.95 13.50
N GLU A 135 -13.39 -8.69 14.61
CA GLU A 135 -13.53 -9.51 15.82
C GLU A 135 -14.98 -9.54 16.31
N ARG A 136 -15.64 -8.37 16.38
CA ARG A 136 -17.07 -8.25 16.75
C ARG A 136 -18.00 -8.97 15.77
N GLU A 137 -17.65 -8.98 14.48
CA GLU A 137 -18.39 -9.66 13.42
C GLU A 137 -18.02 -11.16 13.30
N GLY A 138 -17.08 -11.68 14.12
CA GLY A 138 -16.62 -13.06 14.06
C GLY A 138 -15.86 -13.42 12.76
N ARG A 139 -15.28 -12.43 12.09
CA ARG A 139 -14.55 -12.59 10.83
C ARG A 139 -13.06 -12.86 11.07
N SER A 140 -12.44 -13.61 10.17
CA SER A 140 -11.02 -13.97 10.25
C SER A 140 -10.11 -12.74 10.27
N TYR A 141 -8.92 -12.86 10.85
CA TYR A 141 -7.88 -11.85 10.74
C TYR A 141 -7.44 -11.64 9.26
N VAL A 142 -6.94 -10.46 8.96
CA VAL A 142 -6.45 -9.97 7.66
C VAL A 142 -5.47 -8.87 8.03
N GLY A 143 -4.20 -9.10 7.75
CA GLY A 143 -3.15 -8.16 8.06
C GLY A 143 -3.11 -6.96 7.13
N VAL A 144 -2.26 -6.01 7.49
CA VAL A 144 -1.91 -4.85 6.67
C VAL A 144 -1.08 -5.31 5.49
N ASN A 145 -1.32 -4.73 4.32
CA ASN A 145 -0.47 -4.94 3.14
C ASN A 145 0.59 -3.84 3.03
N VAL A 146 1.61 -4.04 2.18
CA VAL A 146 2.68 -3.03 2.00
C VAL A 146 2.14 -1.64 1.66
N GLY A 147 1.02 -1.51 0.93
CA GLY A 147 0.41 -0.22 0.63
C GLY A 147 -0.06 0.52 1.88
N GLY A 148 -0.67 -0.20 2.82
CA GLY A 148 -1.06 0.30 4.13
C GLY A 148 0.12 0.89 4.91
N VAL A 149 1.26 0.20 4.88
CA VAL A 149 2.46 0.64 5.63
C VAL A 149 3.28 1.70 4.90
N MET A 150 3.24 1.72 3.56
CA MET A 150 3.96 2.66 2.71
C MET A 150 3.41 4.09 2.83
N LYS A 151 2.11 4.28 3.04
CA LYS A 151 1.54 5.64 3.09
C LYS A 151 1.70 6.39 4.40
N ARG A 152 2.20 5.72 5.44
CA ARG A 152 2.87 6.38 6.58
C ARG A 152 4.03 7.29 6.14
N PHE A 153 4.54 7.14 4.91
CA PHE A 153 5.61 7.97 4.33
C PHE A 153 5.13 9.19 3.55
N GLY A 154 3.81 9.47 3.45
CA GLY A 154 3.28 10.74 2.93
C GLY A 154 3.78 11.99 3.68
N GLU A 155 4.48 11.77 4.79
CA GLU A 155 5.11 12.74 5.66
C GLU A 155 6.49 13.21 5.15
N ILE A 156 7.11 12.49 4.21
CA ILE A 156 8.43 12.81 3.64
C ILE A 156 8.29 13.43 2.22
N HIS A 157 7.19 14.16 1.96
CA HIS A 157 6.95 14.89 0.70
C HIS A 157 6.87 14.05 -0.59
N PHE A 158 6.44 12.79 -0.53
CA PHE A 158 6.09 12.03 -1.73
C PHE A 158 4.60 12.19 -2.07
N TYR A 159 4.32 12.85 -3.20
CA TYR A 159 2.97 13.02 -3.73
C TYR A 159 2.35 11.65 -4.07
N PRO A 160 1.04 11.47 -3.87
CA PRO A 160 0.35 10.21 -4.15
C PRO A 160 0.49 9.73 -5.60
N GLU A 161 0.75 10.65 -6.54
CA GLU A 161 0.93 10.39 -7.97
C GLU A 161 2.24 9.65 -8.29
N ILE A 162 3.30 9.85 -7.49
CA ILE A 162 4.65 9.32 -7.78
C ILE A 162 4.82 7.87 -7.29
N ILE A 163 3.90 7.38 -6.45
CA ILE A 163 4.05 6.08 -5.78
C ILE A 163 3.92 4.88 -6.72
N PRO A 164 2.93 4.84 -7.65
CA PRO A 164 2.93 3.82 -8.69
C PRO A 164 4.21 3.84 -9.54
N GLU A 165 4.79 5.02 -9.77
CA GLU A 165 6.04 5.20 -10.52
C GLU A 165 7.24 4.65 -9.74
N CYS A 166 7.32 4.89 -8.42
CA CYS A 166 8.35 4.31 -7.55
C CYS A 166 8.23 2.79 -7.44
N THR A 167 7.02 2.24 -7.32
CA THR A 167 6.81 0.79 -7.31
C THR A 167 7.21 0.18 -8.66
N ALA A 168 6.77 0.78 -9.77
CA ALA A 168 7.15 0.32 -11.10
C ALA A 168 8.65 0.42 -11.34
N ALA A 169 9.31 1.49 -10.90
CA ALA A 169 10.75 1.66 -10.99
C ALA A 169 11.52 0.61 -10.19
N ALA A 170 11.08 0.29 -8.97
CA ALA A 170 11.70 -0.75 -8.14
C ALA A 170 11.58 -2.14 -8.79
N THR A 171 10.39 -2.50 -9.29
CA THR A 171 10.16 -3.78 -9.95
C THR A 171 10.93 -3.91 -11.27
N CYS A 172 11.11 -2.82 -12.03
CA CYS A 172 11.83 -2.85 -13.31
C CYS A 172 13.36 -2.84 -13.17
N SER A 173 13.90 -2.43 -12.01
CA SER A 173 15.34 -2.33 -11.78
C SER A 173 16.07 -3.69 -11.72
N ASN A 174 15.34 -4.79 -11.47
CA ASN A 174 15.88 -6.16 -11.42
C ASN A 174 15.98 -6.86 -12.79
N ILE A 175 15.47 -6.25 -13.85
CA ILE A 175 15.52 -6.84 -15.20
C ILE A 175 16.94 -6.71 -15.83
N ASN A 176 17.82 -5.92 -15.21
CA ASN A 176 19.20 -5.67 -15.66
C ASN A 176 20.29 -6.49 -14.95
N SER A 177 19.93 -7.42 -14.05
CA SER A 177 20.87 -8.30 -13.34
C SER A 177 20.82 -9.74 -13.83
#